data_AF-A0A2N7R2G0-F1
#
_entry.id   AF-A0A2N7R2G0-F1
#
_cell.length_a   1.000
_cell.length_b   1.000
_cell.length_c   1.000
_cell.angle_alpha   90.00
_cell.angle_beta   90.00
_cell.angle_gamma   90.00
#
_symmetry.space_group_name_H-M   'P 1'
#
loop_
_entity.id
_entity.type
_entity.pdbx_description
1 polymer ?
#
loop_
_entity_poly.entity_id
_entity_poly.type
_entity_poly.pdbx_seq_one_letter_code
_entity_poly.pdbx_strand_id
1 'polypeptide(L)'
;MAASEVYAGVADPARARRMLDFIAASFAADPARRWPAMAQAVLVAKHQLHDLPLALRYARQLRLLATAPQVPHWVREMEAFILEDMDQLDSARLVIGGLIASGQISDPHELAFLARKLDALADEIAVKKATLAH
;
A
#
# COMPACT_ATOMS: atom_id res chain seq x y z
N MET A 1 -11.45 35.44 24.18
CA MET A 1 -11.18 33.99 24.22
C MET A 1 -12.20 33.31 23.33
N ALA A 2 -11.79 32.71 22.20
CA ALA A 2 -12.54 31.71 21.40
C ALA A 2 -11.79 31.40 20.08
N ALA A 3 -10.53 30.95 20.17
CA ALA A 3 -9.74 30.50 19.01
C ALA A 3 -9.32 29.03 19.16
N SER A 4 -10.12 28.23 19.88
CA SER A 4 -9.82 26.81 20.11
C SER A 4 -10.80 25.85 19.42
N GLU A 5 -11.87 26.34 18.78
CA GLU A 5 -12.90 25.47 18.20
C GLU A 5 -12.60 25.03 16.76
N VAL A 6 -11.66 25.68 16.05
CA VAL A 6 -11.30 25.29 14.67
C VAL A 6 -10.42 24.04 14.63
N TYR A 7 -9.79 23.64 15.75
CA TYR A 7 -9.03 22.39 15.84
C TYR A 7 -9.87 21.15 16.21
N ALA A 8 -11.15 21.32 16.57
CA ALA A 8 -12.05 20.19 16.85
C ALA A 8 -12.63 19.54 15.57
N GLY A 9 -12.49 20.18 14.41
CA GLY A 9 -12.93 19.63 13.11
C GLY A 9 -12.03 18.52 12.53
N VAL A 10 -10.96 18.13 13.24
CA VAL A 10 -9.87 17.24 12.81
C VAL A 10 -10.16 15.75 13.04
N ALA A 11 -11.31 15.35 13.59
CA ALA A 11 -11.54 13.95 13.97
C ALA A 11 -12.84 13.33 13.43
N ASP A 12 -13.33 13.71 12.25
CA ASP A 12 -14.37 12.93 11.57
C ASP A 12 -13.74 11.98 10.53
N PRO A 13 -13.52 10.69 10.86
CA PRO A 13 -12.97 9.72 9.93
C PRO A 13 -13.84 9.56 8.67
N ALA A 14 -15.15 9.83 8.74
CA ALA A 14 -16.04 9.76 7.59
C ALA A 14 -15.83 10.92 6.61
N ARG A 15 -15.48 12.12 7.09
CA ARG A 15 -15.13 13.26 6.24
C ARG A 15 -13.76 13.06 5.59
N ALA A 16 -12.79 12.58 6.37
CA ALA A 16 -11.47 12.24 5.84
C ALA A 16 -11.58 11.16 4.75
N ARG A 17 -12.37 10.10 4.98
CA ARG A 17 -12.62 9.05 3.97
C ARG A 17 -13.20 9.61 2.66
N ARG A 18 -14.21 10.48 2.74
CA ARG A 18 -14.79 11.15 1.56
C ARG A 18 -13.76 11.98 0.78
N MET A 19 -12.86 12.67 1.48
CA MET A 19 -11.77 13.42 0.84
C MET A 19 -10.80 12.46 0.13
N LEU A 20 -10.43 11.34 0.77
CA LEU A 20 -9.57 10.33 0.15
C LEU A 20 -10.23 9.68 -1.07
N ASP A 21 -11.53 9.38 -1.01
CA ASP A 21 -12.28 8.83 -2.16
C ASP A 21 -12.28 9.83 -3.34
N PHE A 22 -12.38 11.13 -3.07
CA PHE A 22 -12.27 12.16 -4.10
C PHE A 22 -10.86 12.20 -4.73
N ILE A 23 -9.81 12.07 -3.93
CA ILE A 23 -8.42 11.97 -4.41
C ILE A 23 -8.26 10.72 -5.28
N ALA A 24 -8.79 9.57 -4.84
CA ALA A 24 -8.74 8.32 -5.59
C ALA A 24 -9.48 8.39 -6.93
N ALA A 25 -10.66 9.00 -6.96
CA ALA A 25 -11.40 9.25 -8.21
C ALA A 25 -10.64 10.20 -9.14
N SER A 26 -10.06 11.26 -8.58
CA SER A 26 -9.23 12.21 -9.31
C SER A 26 -7.94 11.58 -9.86
N PHE A 27 -7.36 10.62 -9.15
CA PHE A 27 -6.18 9.87 -9.58
C PHE A 27 -6.49 9.03 -10.83
N ALA A 28 -7.65 8.39 -10.89
CA ALA A 28 -8.05 7.59 -12.06
C ALA A 28 -8.09 8.41 -13.38
N ALA A 29 -8.31 9.73 -13.29
CA ALA A 29 -8.31 10.61 -14.46
C ALA A 29 -6.90 10.93 -15.00
N ASP A 30 -5.88 10.96 -14.14
CA ASP A 30 -4.47 11.15 -14.55
C ASP A 30 -3.52 10.41 -13.59
N PRO A 31 -3.38 9.08 -13.75
CA PRO A 31 -2.59 8.26 -12.84
C PRO A 31 -1.10 8.60 -12.87
N ALA A 32 -0.60 9.05 -14.02
CA ALA A 32 0.80 9.33 -14.27
C ALA A 32 1.31 10.58 -13.53
N ARG A 33 0.44 11.58 -13.30
CA ARG A 33 0.78 12.81 -12.55
C ARG A 33 0.29 12.81 -11.12
N ARG A 34 -0.82 12.11 -10.82
CA ARG A 34 -1.48 12.16 -9.50
C ARG A 34 -1.11 11.01 -8.57
N TRP A 35 -0.16 10.15 -8.97
CA TRP A 35 0.34 9.07 -8.10
C TRP A 35 0.84 9.54 -6.72
N PRO A 36 1.47 10.72 -6.52
CA PRO A 36 1.92 11.12 -5.18
C PRO A 36 0.74 11.39 -4.24
N ALA A 37 -0.34 11.99 -4.77
CA ALA A 37 -1.56 12.24 -4.01
C ALA A 37 -2.25 10.93 -3.58
N MET A 38 -2.22 9.92 -4.46
CA MET A 38 -2.75 8.59 -4.16
C MET A 38 -1.88 7.83 -3.15
N ALA A 39 -0.54 7.91 -3.25
CA ALA A 39 0.37 7.36 -2.26
C ALA A 39 0.15 7.98 -0.87
N GLN A 40 -0.04 9.31 -0.82
CA GLN A 40 -0.40 10.01 0.41
C GLN A 40 -1.76 9.54 0.95
N ALA A 41 -2.75 9.31 0.09
CA ALA A 41 -4.05 8.78 0.50
C ALA A 41 -3.95 7.39 1.14
N VAL A 42 -3.08 6.52 0.61
CA VAL A 42 -2.77 5.21 1.21
C VAL A 42 -2.19 5.37 2.62
N LEU A 43 -1.19 6.24 2.78
CA LEU A 43 -0.55 6.49 4.07
C LEU A 43 -1.52 7.08 5.09
N VAL A 44 -2.37 8.03 4.68
CA VAL A 44 -3.41 8.61 5.54
C VAL A 44 -4.45 7.55 5.94
N ALA A 45 -4.89 6.70 5.01
CA ALA A 45 -5.80 5.59 5.33
C ALA A 45 -5.19 4.62 6.35
N LYS A 46 -3.90 4.30 6.20
CA LYS A 46 -3.16 3.41 7.12
C LYS A 46 -2.92 4.04 8.49
N HIS A 47 -2.43 5.28 8.55
CA HIS A 47 -1.92 5.89 9.78
C HIS A 47 -2.93 6.77 10.51
N GLN A 48 -3.80 7.49 9.80
CA GLN A 48 -4.77 8.40 10.42
C GLN A 48 -6.13 7.75 10.59
N LEU A 49 -6.58 6.97 9.60
CA LEU A 49 -7.87 6.28 9.67
C LEU A 49 -7.77 4.88 10.27
N HIS A 50 -6.54 4.33 10.37
CA HIS A 50 -6.29 2.94 10.76
C HIS A 50 -7.15 1.93 9.96
N ASP A 51 -7.53 2.29 8.73
CA ASP A 51 -8.36 1.48 7.85
C ASP A 51 -7.44 0.78 6.83
N LEU A 52 -6.85 -0.33 7.27
CA LEU A 52 -5.99 -1.17 6.44
C LEU A 52 -6.70 -1.69 5.18
N PRO A 53 -7.97 -2.16 5.22
CA PRO A 53 -8.71 -2.51 4.00
C PRO A 53 -8.81 -1.38 2.98
N LEU A 54 -9.05 -0.14 3.43
CA LEU A 54 -9.10 1.02 2.55
C LEU A 54 -7.71 1.35 1.98
N ALA A 55 -6.67 1.32 2.82
CA ALA A 55 -5.29 1.53 2.39
C ALA A 55 -4.88 0.50 1.33
N LEU A 56 -5.25 -0.77 1.53
CA LEU A 56 -4.99 -1.85 0.58
C LEU A 56 -5.68 -1.62 -0.76
N ARG A 57 -6.96 -1.20 -0.73
CA ARG A 57 -7.71 -0.88 -1.95
C ARG A 57 -7.01 0.21 -2.77
N TYR A 58 -6.55 1.26 -2.09
CA TYR A 58 -5.83 2.35 -2.74
C TYR A 58 -4.45 1.94 -3.25
N ALA A 59 -3.68 1.17 -2.47
CA ALA A 59 -2.37 0.68 -2.88
C ALA A 59 -2.47 -0.25 -4.12
N ARG A 60 -3.51 -1.09 -4.18
CA ARG A 60 -3.79 -1.91 -5.36
C ARG A 60 -4.13 -1.07 -6.59
N GLN A 61 -5.01 -0.07 -6.44
CA GLN A 61 -5.32 0.85 -7.54
C GLN A 61 -4.07 1.59 -8.02
N LEU A 62 -3.22 2.00 -7.09
CA LEU A 62 -1.96 2.67 -7.37
C LEU A 62 -1.02 1.77 -8.17
N ARG A 63 -0.81 0.51 -7.75
CA ARG A 63 0.02 -0.45 -8.50
C ARG A 63 -0.52 -0.75 -9.90
N LEU A 64 -1.84 -0.85 -10.07
CA LEU A 64 -2.46 -1.20 -11.35
C LEU A 64 -2.47 -0.04 -12.35
N LEU A 65 -2.68 1.19 -11.88
CA LEU A 65 -2.86 2.37 -12.75
C LEU A 65 -1.58 3.19 -12.91
N ALA A 66 -0.69 3.22 -11.92
CA ALA A 66 0.57 3.99 -11.98
C ALA A 66 1.67 3.16 -12.67
N THR A 67 1.43 2.79 -13.93
CA THR A 67 2.37 2.00 -14.74
C THR A 67 3.50 2.83 -15.35
N ALA A 68 3.41 4.15 -15.25
CA ALA A 68 4.33 5.07 -15.90
C ALA A 68 5.77 4.96 -15.36
N PRO A 69 6.80 5.12 -16.20
CA PRO A 69 8.20 4.90 -15.82
C PRO A 69 8.73 5.90 -14.78
N GLN A 70 8.08 7.06 -14.62
CA GLN A 70 8.44 8.04 -13.59
C GLN A 70 7.96 7.65 -12.18
N VAL A 71 7.18 6.59 -12.04
CA VAL A 71 6.63 6.15 -10.75
C VAL A 71 7.70 5.32 -10.03
N PRO A 72 8.16 5.74 -8.84
CA PRO A 72 9.17 4.97 -8.10
C PRO A 72 8.70 3.56 -7.76
N HIS A 73 9.63 2.61 -7.68
CA HIS A 73 9.32 1.20 -7.41
C HIS A 73 8.62 0.98 -6.05
N TRP A 74 9.06 1.69 -5.00
CA TRP A 74 8.45 1.64 -3.66
C TRP A 74 6.94 1.89 -3.66
N VAL A 75 6.43 2.65 -4.63
CA VAL A 75 4.98 2.93 -4.78
C VAL A 75 4.20 1.66 -5.07
N ARG A 76 4.78 0.74 -5.84
CA ARG A 76 4.17 -0.54 -6.20
C ARG A 76 4.34 -1.58 -5.09
N GLU A 77 5.38 -1.42 -4.27
CA GLU A 77 5.64 -2.25 -3.09
C GLU A 77 4.68 -1.95 -1.93
N MET A 78 4.05 -0.76 -1.89
CA MET A 78 3.12 -0.38 -0.83
C MET A 78 2.01 -1.41 -0.58
N GLU A 79 1.50 -2.06 -1.63
CA GLU A 79 0.47 -3.10 -1.48
C GLU A 79 1.00 -4.28 -0.66
N ALA A 80 2.25 -4.70 -0.88
CA ALA A 80 2.85 -5.81 -0.13
C ALA A 80 3.03 -5.47 1.35
N PHE A 81 3.52 -4.26 1.66
CA PHE A 81 3.68 -3.82 3.06
C PHE A 81 2.36 -3.76 3.82
N ILE A 82 1.27 -3.32 3.17
CA ILE A 82 -0.04 -3.29 3.83
C ILE A 82 -0.59 -4.70 4.04
N LEU A 83 -0.34 -5.62 3.10
CA LEU A 83 -0.74 -7.02 3.26
C LEU A 83 0.02 -7.69 4.41
N GLU A 84 1.31 -7.39 4.57
CA GLU A 84 2.11 -7.82 5.73
C GLU A 84 1.52 -7.28 7.05
N ASP A 85 1.21 -5.99 7.11
CA ASP A 85 0.55 -5.38 8.29
C ASP A 85 -0.83 -5.97 8.60
N MET A 86 -1.50 -6.56 7.61
CA MET A 86 -2.79 -7.26 7.74
C MET A 86 -2.65 -8.76 8.05
N ASP A 87 -1.43 -9.26 8.28
CA ASP A 87 -1.11 -10.69 8.43
C ASP A 87 -1.49 -11.55 7.20
N GLN A 88 -1.67 -10.92 6.04
CA GLN A 88 -1.99 -11.59 4.77
C GLN A 88 -0.72 -11.95 4.00
N LEU A 89 0.15 -12.74 4.64
CA LEU A 89 1.48 -13.05 4.13
C LEU A 89 1.48 -13.76 2.77
N ASP A 90 0.54 -14.69 2.55
CA ASP A 90 0.39 -15.36 1.24
C ASP A 90 0.09 -14.34 0.11
N SER A 91 -0.77 -13.36 0.38
CA SER A 91 -1.09 -12.28 -0.56
C SER A 91 0.11 -11.36 -0.79
N ALA A 92 0.84 -10.99 0.28
CA ALA A 92 2.04 -10.16 0.18
C ALA A 92 3.10 -10.83 -0.71
N ARG A 93 3.30 -12.14 -0.52
CA ARG A 93 4.20 -12.96 -1.33
C ARG A 93 3.81 -12.97 -2.81
N LEU A 94 2.52 -13.08 -3.12
CA LEU A 94 2.03 -13.01 -4.51
C LEU A 94 2.30 -11.65 -5.15
N VAL A 95 2.11 -10.55 -4.41
CA VAL A 95 2.40 -9.20 -4.92
C VAL A 95 3.89 -9.05 -5.22
N ILE A 96 4.78 -9.42 -4.28
CA ILE A 96 6.23 -9.34 -4.47
C ILE A 96 6.68 -10.21 -5.65
N GLY A 97 6.21 -11.45 -5.73
CA GLY A 97 6.51 -12.33 -6.85
C GLY A 97 6.05 -11.76 -8.20
N GLY A 98 4.87 -11.12 -8.23
CA GLY A 98 4.37 -10.41 -9.41
C GLY A 98 5.23 -9.20 -9.81
N LEU A 99 5.77 -8.46 -8.84
CA LEU A 99 6.68 -7.33 -9.10
C LEU A 99 7.99 -7.81 -9.71
N ILE A 100 8.60 -8.89 -9.16
CA ILE A 100 9.81 -9.51 -9.72
C ILE A 100 9.54 -10.01 -11.15
N ALA A 101 8.43 -10.74 -11.35
CA ALA A 101 8.07 -11.31 -12.66
C ALA A 101 7.72 -10.24 -13.70
N SER A 102 7.28 -9.05 -13.28
CA SER A 102 6.95 -7.96 -14.21
C SER A 102 8.15 -7.42 -14.99
N GLY A 103 9.38 -7.70 -14.54
CA GLY A 103 10.61 -7.22 -15.17
C GLY A 103 10.78 -5.70 -15.13
N GLN A 104 9.91 -4.98 -14.42
CA GLN A 104 9.98 -3.53 -14.29
C GLN A 104 11.12 -3.07 -13.37
N ILE A 105 11.61 -3.98 -12.52
CA ILE A 105 12.74 -3.74 -11.63
C ILE A 105 13.99 -4.20 -12.36
N SER A 106 14.83 -3.24 -12.74
CA SER A 106 16.08 -3.50 -13.47
C SER A 106 17.31 -3.51 -12.57
N ASP A 107 17.21 -3.02 -11.33
CA ASP A 107 18.32 -2.99 -10.38
C ASP A 107 18.54 -4.39 -9.75
N PRO A 108 19.73 -5.00 -9.94
CA PRO A 108 20.05 -6.29 -9.35
C PRO A 108 19.97 -6.31 -7.82
N HIS A 109 20.28 -5.20 -7.15
CA HIS A 109 20.22 -5.11 -5.68
C HIS A 109 18.78 -5.13 -5.19
N GLU A 110 17.87 -4.46 -5.89
CA GLU A 110 16.45 -4.42 -5.57
C GLU A 110 15.81 -5.79 -5.82
N LEU A 111 16.16 -6.46 -6.92
CA LEU A 111 15.74 -7.85 -7.17
C LEU A 111 16.22 -8.80 -6.07
N ALA A 112 17.49 -8.70 -5.65
CA ALA A 112 18.02 -9.52 -4.57
C ALA A 112 17.39 -9.20 -3.21
N PHE A 113 16.97 -7.95 -2.98
CA PHE A 113 16.22 -7.57 -1.79
C PHE A 113 14.82 -8.20 -1.78
N LEU A 114 14.08 -8.09 -2.88
CA LEU A 114 12.75 -8.66 -3.00
C LEU A 114 12.75 -10.19 -2.99
N ALA A 115 13.75 -10.83 -3.59
CA ALA A 115 13.92 -12.28 -3.50
C ALA A 115 14.11 -12.74 -2.04
N ARG A 116 15.01 -12.09 -1.29
CA ARG A 116 15.20 -12.37 0.15
C ARG A 116 13.92 -12.13 0.95
N LYS A 117 13.16 -11.08 0.62
CA LYS A 117 11.87 -10.80 1.26
C LYS A 117 10.85 -11.90 0.98
N LEU A 118 10.82 -12.43 -0.25
CA LEU A 118 9.95 -13.52 -0.66
C LEU A 118 10.27 -14.82 0.10
N ASP A 119 11.55 -15.12 0.29
CA ASP A 119 11.99 -16.27 1.10
C ASP A 119 11.58 -16.11 2.57
N ALA A 120 11.82 -14.92 3.16
CA ALA A 120 11.43 -14.64 4.54
C ALA A 120 9.91 -14.81 4.78
N LEU A 121 9.08 -14.33 3.85
CA LEU A 121 7.63 -14.53 3.91
C LEU A 121 7.25 -16.01 3.80
N ALA A 122 7.94 -16.79 2.96
CA ALA A 122 7.67 -18.22 2.82
C ALA A 122 7.97 -18.99 4.12
N ASP A 123 9.09 -18.66 4.78
CA ASP A 123 9.45 -19.23 6.07
C ASP A 123 8.43 -18.87 7.15
N GLU A 124 8.01 -17.60 7.24
CA GLU A 124 7.01 -17.16 8.21
C GLU A 124 5.65 -17.85 8.01
N ILE A 125 5.21 -17.99 6.75
CA ILE A 125 4.00 -18.73 6.39
C ILE A 125 4.11 -20.20 6.83
N ALA A 126 5.26 -20.84 6.60
CA ALA A 126 5.49 -22.23 6.99
C ALA A 126 5.45 -22.41 8.51
N VAL A 127 6.08 -21.51 9.26
CA VAL A 127 6.05 -21.50 10.73
C VAL A 127 4.62 -21.34 11.25
N LYS A 128 3.87 -20.32 10.77
CA LYS A 128 2.48 -20.09 11.18
C LYS A 128 1.58 -21.31 10.89
N LYS A 129 1.75 -21.95 9.73
CA LYS A 129 1.01 -23.18 9.38
C LYS A 129 1.33 -24.33 10.32
N ALA A 130 2.59 -24.50 10.71
CA ALA A 130 2.99 -25.55 11.66
C ALA A 130 2.43 -25.31 13.07
N THR A 131 2.37 -24.04 13.52
CA THR A 131 1.79 -23.67 14.83
C THR A 131 0.28 -23.89 14.89
N LEU A 132 -0.45 -23.66 13.78
CA LEU A 132 -1.90 -23.85 13.71
C LEU A 132 -2.33 -25.33 13.60
N ALA A 133 -1.40 -26.24 13.31
CA ALA A 133 -1.65 -27.67 13.16
C ALA A 133 -1.52 -28.47 14.47
N HIS A 134 -1.19 -27.81 15.58
CA HIS A 134 -1.16 -28.36 16.94
C HIS A 134 -2.28 -27.76 17.80
#